data_AF-A0A1J5R2K3-F1
#
_entry.id   AF-A0A1J5R2K3-F1
#
_cell.length_a   1.000
_cell.length_b   1.000
_cell.length_c   1.000
_cell.angle_alpha   90.00
_cell.angle_beta   90.00
_cell.angle_gamma   90.00
#
_symmetry.space_group_name_H-M   'P 1'
#
loop_
_entity.id
_entity.type
_entity.pdbx_description
1 polymer ?
#
loop_
_entity_poly.entity_id
_entity_poly.type
_entity_poly.pdbx_seq_one_letter_code
_entity_poly.pdbx_strand_id
1 'polypeptide(L)'
;MNVVQRWGRPQPDESILLGLRPQHRALLREVCLCCNSRPVIYAHSVLPRCSLRGEWHDLGRLGTRPLGAALFANAGVVRTPLTYLRLLPGHALYRRASAVLQRRPPCLWARRSVFMLRGAPILVTEVFLPGVLEL
;
A
#
# COMPACT_ATOMS: atom_id res chain seq x y z
N MET A 1 -2.01 14.48 6.45
CA MET A 1 -1.86 13.10 5.95
C MET A 1 -2.54 12.17 6.94
N ASN A 2 -3.60 11.47 6.53
CA ASN A 2 -4.28 10.51 7.40
C ASN A 2 -3.60 9.14 7.25
N VAL A 3 -3.19 8.53 8.36
CA VAL A 3 -2.48 7.25 8.39
C VAL A 3 -3.20 6.30 9.35
N VAL A 4 -3.54 5.11 8.85
CA VAL A 4 -4.13 4.03 9.64
C VAL A 4 -3.19 2.83 9.57
N GLN A 5 -2.88 2.23 10.72
CA GLN A 5 -2.10 1.00 10.80
C GLN A 5 -2.81 -0.03 11.66
N ARG A 6 -2.90 -1.25 11.17
CA ARG A 6 -3.52 -2.36 11.90
C ARG A 6 -2.96 -3.70 11.47
N TRP A 7 -2.95 -4.64 12.40
CA TRP A 7 -2.68 -6.03 12.05
C TRP A 7 -3.92 -6.66 11.41
N GLY A 8 -3.75 -7.26 10.23
CA GLY A 8 -4.85 -7.85 9.47
C GLY A 8 -4.38 -8.95 8.53
N ARG A 9 -5.34 -9.55 7.83
CA ARG A 9 -5.03 -10.47 6.72
C ARG A 9 -4.92 -9.65 5.43
N PRO A 10 -3.84 -9.82 4.64
CA PRO A 10 -3.79 -9.26 3.29
C PRO A 10 -4.93 -9.81 2.43
N GLN A 11 -5.27 -9.11 1.36
CA GLN A 11 -6.19 -9.65 0.36
C GLN A 11 -5.57 -10.89 -0.33
N PRO A 12 -6.38 -11.77 -0.95
CA PRO A 12 -5.86 -12.97 -1.60
C PRO A 12 -4.78 -12.68 -2.65
N ASP A 13 -5.00 -11.67 -3.49
CA ASP A 13 -4.06 -11.24 -4.53
C ASP A 13 -2.78 -10.62 -3.95
N GLU A 14 -2.89 -9.90 -2.84
CA GLU A 14 -1.73 -9.39 -2.09
C GLU A 14 -0.91 -10.51 -1.46
N SER A 15 -1.59 -11.54 -0.92
CA SER A 15 -0.96 -12.72 -0.32
C SER A 15 -0.17 -13.52 -1.35
N ILE A 16 -0.74 -13.72 -2.54
CA ILE A 16 -0.09 -14.41 -3.66
C ILE A 16 1.20 -13.70 -4.06
N LEU A 17 1.17 -12.37 -4.23
CA LEU A 17 2.36 -11.60 -4.61
C LEU A 17 3.47 -11.65 -3.57
N LEU A 18 3.12 -11.79 -2.29
CA LEU A 18 4.07 -11.86 -1.19
C LEU A 18 4.49 -13.29 -0.84
N GLY A 19 3.99 -14.30 -1.56
CA GLY A 19 4.24 -15.72 -1.24
C GLY A 19 3.73 -16.11 0.14
N LEU A 20 2.68 -15.44 0.64
CA LEU A 20 2.12 -15.68 1.97
C LEU A 20 1.00 -16.72 1.94
N ARG A 21 0.91 -17.50 3.01
CA ARG A 21 -0.26 -18.35 3.25
C ARG A 21 -1.49 -17.46 3.55
N PRO A 22 -2.71 -17.82 3.10
CA PRO A 22 -3.92 -16.98 3.26
C PRO A 22 -4.26 -16.54 4.69
N GLN A 23 -3.81 -17.29 5.70
CA GLN A 23 -4.07 -16.99 7.11
C GLN A 23 -2.99 -16.10 7.76
N HIS A 24 -1.90 -15.81 7.04
CA HIS A 24 -0.79 -15.05 7.58
C HIS A 24 -1.21 -13.60 7.84
N ARG A 25 -0.83 -13.07 9.01
CA ARG A 25 -1.11 -11.68 9.38
C ARG A 25 0.06 -10.79 8.98
N ALA A 26 -0.28 -9.61 8.48
CA ALA A 26 0.64 -8.54 8.15
C ALA A 26 0.19 -7.25 8.83
N LEU A 27 1.12 -6.33 9.03
CA LEU A 27 0.80 -4.96 9.35
C LEU A 27 0.30 -4.30 8.05
N LEU A 28 -0.96 -3.93 8.04
CA LEU A 28 -1.58 -3.19 6.95
C LEU A 28 -1.46 -1.72 7.28
N ARG A 29 -0.89 -0.94 6.35
CA ARG A 29 -0.71 0.49 6.48
C ARG A 29 -1.46 1.19 5.35
N GLU A 30 -2.36 2.08 5.70
CA GLU A 30 -3.23 2.79 4.79
C GLU A 30 -2.99 4.29 4.96
N VAL A 31 -2.81 4.98 3.84
CA VAL A 31 -2.38 6.38 3.82
C VAL A 31 -3.15 7.12 2.74
N CYS A 32 -3.77 8.24 3.09
CA CYS A 32 -4.35 9.15 2.11
C CYS A 32 -3.44 10.37 1.93
N LEU A 33 -2.94 10.53 0.71
CA LEU A 33 -2.18 11.69 0.26
C LEU A 33 -3.14 12.70 -0.35
N CYS A 34 -3.02 13.96 0.08
CA CYS A 34 -3.83 15.05 -0.42
C CYS A 34 -2.95 16.14 -1.03
N CYS A 35 -3.43 16.77 -2.09
CA CYS A 35 -2.92 18.04 -2.62
C CYS A 35 -3.99 19.11 -2.41
N ASN A 36 -3.66 20.26 -1.82
CA ASN A 36 -4.62 21.33 -1.52
C ASN A 36 -5.90 20.81 -0.84
N SER A 37 -5.74 19.96 0.19
CA SER A 37 -6.82 19.29 0.92
C SER A 37 -7.68 18.30 0.10
N ARG A 38 -7.37 18.07 -1.17
CA ARG A 38 -8.04 17.11 -2.04
C ARG A 38 -7.31 15.76 -2.04
N PRO A 39 -8.00 14.62 -1.82
CA PRO A 39 -7.37 13.30 -1.87
C PRO A 39 -6.97 12.94 -3.32
N VAL A 40 -5.70 12.59 -3.51
CA VAL A 40 -5.11 12.29 -4.84
C VAL A 40 -4.64 10.84 -4.95
N ILE A 41 -4.04 10.30 -3.89
CA ILE A 41 -3.57 8.92 -3.84
C ILE A 41 -4.03 8.27 -2.53
N TYR A 42 -4.57 7.07 -2.62
CA TYR A 42 -4.75 6.17 -1.50
C TYR A 42 -3.68 5.08 -1.57
N ALA A 43 -2.69 5.13 -0.68
CA ALA A 43 -1.65 4.12 -0.60
C ALA A 43 -2.01 3.05 0.43
N HIS A 44 -1.86 1.79 0.04
CA HIS A 44 -2.01 0.61 0.89
C HIS A 44 -0.72 -0.18 0.84
N SER A 45 -0.22 -0.57 2.01
CA SER A 45 0.99 -1.37 2.12
C SER A 45 0.75 -2.57 3.01
N VAL A 46 1.33 -3.70 2.60
CA VAL A 46 1.29 -4.96 3.34
C VAL A 46 2.70 -5.28 3.79
N LEU A 47 2.91 -5.27 5.10
CA LEU A 47 4.20 -5.53 5.72
C LEU A 47 4.10 -6.83 6.53
N PRO A 48 4.55 -7.98 5.97
CA PRO A 48 4.54 -9.26 6.67
C PRO A 48 5.29 -9.18 7.99
N ARG A 49 4.81 -9.93 9.01
CA ARG A 49 5.44 -9.90 10.33
C ARG A 49 6.90 -10.35 10.30
N CYS A 50 7.26 -11.29 9.42
CA CYS A 50 8.65 -11.71 9.22
C CYS A 50 9.52 -10.55 8.72
N SER A 51 9.02 -9.75 7.78
CA SER A 51 9.73 -8.59 7.22
C SER A 51 10.01 -7.51 8.28
N LEU A 52 9.08 -7.32 9.21
CA LEU A 52 9.19 -6.32 10.29
C LEU A 52 10.11 -6.72 11.45
N ARG A 53 10.56 -7.98 11.53
CA ARG A 53 11.48 -8.41 12.60
C ARG A 53 12.95 -8.23 12.24
N GLY A 54 13.26 -8.03 10.96
CA GLY A 54 14.62 -7.83 10.47
C GLY A 54 14.77 -6.47 9.81
N GLU A 55 15.04 -6.52 8.51
CA GLU A 55 15.45 -5.37 7.71
C GLU A 55 14.48 -4.18 7.70
N TRP A 56 13.18 -4.44 7.91
CA TRP A 56 12.14 -3.42 7.92
C TRP A 56 11.62 -3.06 9.31
N HIS A 57 12.38 -3.33 10.38
CA HIS A 57 11.92 -3.09 11.75
C HIS A 57 11.44 -1.66 12.00
N ASP A 58 12.11 -0.67 11.42
CA ASP A 58 11.73 0.74 11.52
C ASP A 58 10.45 1.08 10.74
N LEU A 59 10.08 0.30 9.72
CA LEU A 59 8.85 0.52 8.96
C LEU A 59 7.61 0.30 9.81
N GLY A 60 7.69 -0.59 10.80
CA GLY A 60 6.62 -0.80 11.78
C GLY A 60 6.33 0.45 12.62
N ARG A 61 7.30 1.38 12.72
CA ARG A 61 7.27 2.60 13.53
C ARG A 61 7.30 3.88 12.68
N LEU A 62 6.92 3.80 11.40
CA LEU A 62 6.94 4.96 10.51
C LEU A 62 6.05 6.11 11.01
N GLY A 63 4.94 5.83 11.70
CA GLY A 63 4.01 6.87 12.14
C GLY A 63 3.48 7.63 10.93
N THR A 64 3.66 8.94 10.87
CA THR A 64 3.27 9.80 9.74
C THR A 64 4.32 9.88 8.62
N ARG A 65 5.51 9.31 8.81
CA ARG A 65 6.58 9.37 7.80
C ARG A 65 6.18 8.62 6.52
N PRO A 66 6.52 9.16 5.34
CA PRO A 66 6.19 8.51 4.08
C PRO A 66 7.01 7.23 3.94
N LEU A 67 6.33 6.13 3.60
CA LEU A 67 6.98 4.83 3.37
C LEU A 67 8.05 4.96 2.26
N GLY A 68 7.74 5.68 1.17
CA GLY A 68 8.65 5.87 0.04
C GLY A 68 10.02 6.40 0.45
N ALA A 69 10.10 7.37 1.38
CA ALA A 69 11.38 7.88 1.85
C ALA A 69 12.25 6.78 2.49
N ALA A 70 11.64 5.89 3.26
CA ALA A 70 12.36 4.75 3.87
C ALA A 70 12.74 3.69 2.82
N LEU A 71 11.94 3.50 1.77
CA LEU A 71 12.28 2.58 0.67
C LEU A 71 13.46 3.08 -0.16
N PHE A 72 13.50 4.39 -0.44
CA PHE A 72 14.51 4.98 -1.32
C PHE A 72 15.80 5.36 -0.60
N ALA A 73 15.77 5.49 0.74
CA ALA A 73 16.97 5.77 1.52
C ALA A 73 17.94 4.59 1.60
N ASN A 74 17.49 3.37 1.30
CA ASN A 74 18.31 2.16 1.39
C ASN A 74 18.62 1.60 -0.01
N ALA A 75 19.88 1.73 -0.44
CA ALA A 75 20.34 1.27 -1.76
C ALA A 75 20.25 -0.25 -1.96
N GLY A 76 20.12 -1.05 -0.89
CA GLY A 76 19.93 -2.49 -0.96
C GLY A 76 18.49 -2.92 -1.26
N VAL A 77 17.55 -1.97 -1.35
CA VAL A 77 16.16 -2.24 -1.67
C VAL A 77 16.02 -2.44 -3.17
N VAL A 78 15.59 -3.64 -3.57
CA VAL A 78 15.22 -3.94 -4.95
C VAL A 78 13.70 -4.01 -5.05
N ARG A 79 13.15 -3.64 -6.21
CA ARG A 79 11.70 -3.70 -6.43
C ARG A 79 11.37 -4.50 -7.68
N THR A 80 10.24 -5.20 -7.65
CA THR A 80 9.68 -5.81 -8.85
C THR A 80 9.18 -4.74 -9.82
N PRO A 81 9.05 -5.03 -11.12
CA PRO A 81 8.36 -4.14 -12.05
C PRO A 81 6.97 -3.75 -11.54
N LEU A 82 6.52 -2.55 -11.92
CA LEU A 82 5.19 -2.07 -11.59
C LEU A 82 4.15 -2.93 -12.32
N THR A 83 3.14 -3.37 -11.57
CA THR A 83 1.95 -4.02 -12.13
C THR A 83 0.74 -3.13 -11.89
N TYR A 84 -0.15 -3.06 -12.88
CA TYR A 84 -1.34 -2.20 -12.83
C TYR A 84 -2.60 -3.03 -12.62
N LEU A 85 -3.57 -2.45 -11.93
CA LEU A 85 -4.85 -3.06 -11.59
C LEU A 85 -5.98 -2.08 -11.82
N ARG A 86 -7.07 -2.58 -12.42
CA ARG A 86 -8.35 -1.91 -12.42
C ARG A 86 -9.19 -2.44 -11.25
N LEU A 87 -9.33 -1.64 -10.20
CA LEU A 87 -10.12 -1.98 -9.03
C LEU A 87 -11.59 -1.65 -9.28
N LEU A 88 -12.46 -2.65 -9.10
CA LEU A 88 -13.91 -2.53 -9.23
C LEU A 88 -14.58 -2.50 -7.84
N PRO A 89 -15.86 -2.09 -7.72
CA PRO A 89 -16.60 -2.03 -6.45
C PRO A 89 -16.57 -3.29 -5.57
N GLY A 90 -16.45 -4.47 -6.19
CA GLY A 90 -16.32 -5.75 -5.49
C GLY A 90 -15.00 -5.92 -4.73
N HIS A 91 -13.96 -5.16 -5.04
CA HIS A 91 -12.64 -5.28 -4.42
C HIS A 91 -12.58 -4.54 -3.07
N ALA A 92 -12.02 -5.16 -2.03
CA ALA A 92 -11.96 -4.54 -0.70
C ALA A 92 -11.11 -3.25 -0.70
N LEU A 93 -9.99 -3.26 -1.44
CA LEU A 93 -9.15 -2.06 -1.58
C LEU A 93 -9.89 -0.90 -2.29
N TYR A 94 -10.74 -1.20 -3.27
CA TYR A 94 -11.61 -0.18 -3.89
C TYR A 94 -12.53 0.44 -2.85
N ARG A 95 -13.19 -0.38 -2.02
CA ARG A 95 -14.15 0.12 -1.03
C ARG A 95 -13.48 1.04 -0.02
N ARG A 96 -12.25 0.71 0.40
CA ARG A 96 -11.48 1.54 1.33
C ARG A 96 -10.98 2.83 0.66
N ALA A 97 -10.40 2.73 -0.54
CA ALA A 97 -9.89 3.89 -1.27
C ALA A 97 -11.01 4.86 -1.70
N SER A 98 -12.19 4.37 -2.06
CA SER A 98 -13.33 5.20 -2.45
C SER A 98 -14.09 5.80 -1.25
N ALA A 99 -13.84 5.35 -0.03
CA ALA A 99 -14.49 5.87 1.18
C ALA A 99 -14.07 7.31 1.52
N VAL A 100 -12.91 7.76 1.02
CA VAL A 100 -12.46 9.17 1.19
C VAL A 100 -13.05 10.12 0.14
N LEU A 101 -13.84 9.60 -0.82
CA LEU A 101 -14.42 10.37 -1.91
C LEU A 101 -15.90 10.63 -1.65
N GLN A 102 -16.37 11.82 -2.03
CA GLN A 102 -17.80 12.16 -2.00
C GLN A 102 -18.59 11.36 -3.06
N ARG A 103 -18.02 11.20 -4.26
CA ARG A 103 -18.61 10.41 -5.35
C ARG A 103 -17.68 9.27 -5.72
N ARG A 104 -18.20 8.04 -5.67
CA ARG A 104 -17.44 6.83 -5.99
C ARG A 104 -17.38 6.63 -7.52
N PRO A 105 -16.18 6.56 -8.13
CA PRO A 105 -16.06 6.30 -9.56
C PRO A 105 -16.33 4.82 -9.89
N PRO A 106 -16.71 4.47 -11.13
CA PRO A 106 -17.03 3.08 -11.49
C PRO A 106 -15.83 2.12 -11.34
N CYS A 107 -14.61 2.65 -11.43
CA CYS A 107 -13.39 1.93 -11.13
C CYS A 107 -12.32 2.88 -10.60
N LEU A 108 -11.27 2.32 -10.00
CA LEU A 108 -10.05 3.02 -9.62
C LEU A 108 -8.85 2.31 -10.23
N TRP A 109 -7.91 3.06 -10.78
CA TRP A 109 -6.65 2.49 -11.22
C TRP A 109 -5.68 2.41 -10.04
N ALA A 110 -4.95 1.32 -9.97
CA ALA A 110 -3.90 1.14 -8.99
C ALA A 110 -2.63 0.63 -9.67
N ARG A 111 -1.48 0.96 -9.10
CA ARG A 111 -0.22 0.31 -9.40
C ARG A 111 0.35 -0.31 -8.14
N ARG A 112 1.09 -1.41 -8.28
CA ARG A 112 1.74 -2.07 -7.16
C ARG A 112 3.10 -2.62 -7.52
N SER A 113 3.96 -2.74 -6.52
CA SER A 113 5.27 -3.37 -6.63
C SER A 113 5.64 -4.00 -5.28
N VAL A 114 6.35 -5.13 -5.35
CA VAL A 114 6.97 -5.75 -4.18
C VAL A 114 8.37 -5.17 -4.02
N PHE A 115 8.65 -4.65 -2.83
CA PHE A 115 9.98 -4.20 -2.44
C PHE A 115 10.61 -5.29 -1.58
N MET A 116 11.86 -5.63 -1.90
CA MET A 116 12.64 -6.67 -1.28
C MET A 116 13.88 -6.04 -0.65
N LEU A 117 14.15 -6.38 0.60
CA LEU A 117 15.40 -6.04 1.27
C LEU A 117 15.91 -7.29 1.98
N ARG A 118 17.07 -7.80 1.55
CA ARG A 118 17.68 -9.07 2.04
C ARG A 118 16.68 -10.22 2.22
N GLY A 119 15.82 -10.42 1.21
CA GLY A 119 14.81 -11.48 1.22
C GLY A 119 13.52 -11.19 2.00
N ALA A 120 13.39 -10.01 2.62
CA ALA A 120 12.17 -9.58 3.30
C ALA A 120 11.24 -8.77 2.37
N PRO A 121 10.09 -9.34 1.94
CA PRO A 121 9.18 -8.67 1.02
C PRO A 121 8.24 -7.72 1.76
N ILE A 122 7.90 -6.61 1.12
CA ILE A 122 6.74 -5.78 1.44
C ILE A 122 6.03 -5.39 0.14
N LEU A 123 4.71 -5.26 0.18
CA LEU A 123 3.92 -4.84 -0.98
C LEU A 123 3.49 -3.40 -0.79
N VAL A 124 3.65 -2.57 -1.82
CA VAL A 124 3.08 -1.23 -1.89
C VAL A 124 2.12 -1.16 -3.06
N THR A 125 0.90 -0.73 -2.80
CA THR A 125 -0.13 -0.45 -3.79
C THR A 125 -0.56 1.00 -3.68
N GLU A 126 -0.49 1.74 -4.77
CA GLU A 126 -0.96 3.12 -4.88
C GLU A 126 -2.21 3.14 -5.74
N VAL A 127 -3.33 3.58 -5.17
CA VAL A 127 -4.61 3.76 -5.86
C VAL A 127 -4.75 5.22 -6.25
N PHE A 128 -4.91 5.48 -7.54
CA PHE A 128 -5.09 6.80 -8.11
C PHE A 128 -6.55 7.23 -7.95
N LEU A 129 -6.76 8.33 -7.24
CA LEU A 129 -8.08 8.91 -7.01
C LEU A 129 -8.35 10.01 -8.05
N PRO A 130 -9.62 10.37 -8.33
CA PRO A 130 -9.95 11.35 -9.35
C PRO A 130 -9.21 12.69 -9.21
N GLY A 131 -8.89 13.11 -7.98
CA GLY A 131 -8.18 14.36 -7.74
C GLY A 131 -6.78 14.44 -8.35
N VAL A 132 -6.15 13.32 -8.72
CA VAL A 132 -4.83 13.34 -9.37
C VAL A 132 -4.87 13.95 -10.78
N LEU A 133 -6.04 13.94 -11.43
CA LEU A 133 -6.23 14.49 -12.78
C LEU A 133 -6.38 16.02 -12.78
N GLU A 134 -6.45 16.62 -11.61
CA GLU A 134 -6.69 18.05 -11.40
C GLU A 134 -5.52 18.72 -10.68
N LEU A 135 -4.34 18.09 -10.78
CA LEU A 135 -3.06 18.56 -10.25
C LEU A 135 -2.36 19.52 -11.22
#